data_AF-A0A0D0DZ22-F1
#
_entry.id   AF-A0A0D0DZ22-F1
#
_cell.length_a   1.000
_cell.length_b   1.000
_cell.length_c   1.000
_cell.angle_alpha   90.00
_cell.angle_beta   90.00
_cell.angle_gamma   90.00
#
_symmetry.space_group_name_H-M   'P 1'
#
loop_
_entity.id
_entity.type
_entity.pdbx_description
1 polymer ?
#
loop_
_entity_poly.entity_id
_entity_poly.type
_entity_poly.pdbx_seq_one_letter_code
_entity_poly.pdbx_strand_id
1 'polypeptide(L)'
;MRLFATLLASIVSLSAYTLVNVHAGCAICPPAVANKSLLSHCTNSFGDTFCYYDSDGKYCSYEEDGERLYANGYDDSTCPQRATSRAHDCRAC
;
A
#
# COMPACT_ATOMS: atom_id res chain seq x y z
N MET A 1 -31.53 9.92 34.02
CA MET A 1 -30.09 9.81 33.69
C MET A 1 -29.73 8.46 33.05
N ARG A 2 -30.47 7.99 32.03
CA ARG A 2 -30.20 6.69 31.37
C ARG A 2 -29.83 6.81 29.89
N LEU A 3 -30.40 7.80 29.20
CA LEU A 3 -30.17 8.01 27.76
C LEU A 3 -28.75 8.48 27.42
N PHE A 4 -28.10 9.23 28.32
CA PHE A 4 -26.74 9.72 28.11
C PHE A 4 -25.68 8.61 28.16
N ALA A 5 -25.87 7.62 29.04
CA ALA A 5 -24.92 6.51 29.19
C ALA A 5 -24.91 5.58 27.97
N THR A 6 -26.08 5.32 27.39
CA THR A 6 -26.20 4.53 26.15
C THR A 6 -25.59 5.24 24.96
N LEU A 7 -25.70 6.57 24.88
CA LEU A 7 -25.14 7.36 23.79
C LEU A 7 -23.61 7.41 23.85
N LEU A 8 -23.05 7.56 25.05
CA LEU A 8 -21.60 7.47 25.29
C LEU A 8 -21.06 6.08 24.93
N ALA A 9 -21.76 5.01 25.33
CA ALA A 9 -21.36 3.64 24.98
C ALA A 9 -21.36 3.42 23.46
N SER A 10 -22.33 3.96 22.72
CA SER A 10 -22.32 3.87 21.25
C SER A 10 -21.19 4.66 20.59
N ILE A 11 -20.82 5.84 21.11
CA ILE A 11 -19.72 6.64 20.57
C ILE A 11 -18.37 5.94 20.79
N VAL A 12 -18.14 5.41 22.00
CA VAL A 12 -16.93 4.64 22.30
C VAL A 12 -16.82 3.38 21.45
N SER A 13 -17.95 2.70 21.20
CA SER A 13 -17.99 1.53 20.30
C SER A 13 -17.67 1.93 18.86
N LEU A 14 -18.15 3.08 18.37
CA LEU A 14 -17.89 3.56 17.00
C LEU A 14 -16.42 4.00 16.80
N SER A 15 -15.79 4.61 17.81
CA SER A 15 -14.39 5.02 17.76
C SER A 15 -13.39 3.86 17.75
N ALA A 16 -13.81 2.65 18.15
CA ALA A 16 -12.97 1.46 18.08
C ALA A 16 -12.92 0.85 16.66
N TYR A 17 -13.91 1.11 15.80
CA TYR A 17 -13.94 0.59 14.43
C TYR A 17 -13.12 1.42 13.43
N THR A 18 -12.63 2.59 13.82
CA THR A 18 -11.73 3.41 12.97
C THR A 18 -10.24 3.13 13.23
N LEU A 19 -9.91 2.17 14.10
CA LEU A 19 -8.54 1.76 14.41
C LEU A 19 -8.15 0.43 13.75
N VAL A 20 -8.72 0.13 12.58
CA VAL A 20 -8.21 -0.96 11.75
C VAL A 20 -6.99 -0.46 10.97
N ASN A 21 -5.80 -0.80 11.48
CA ASN A 21 -4.54 -0.94 10.73
C ASN A 21 -4.02 0.28 9.93
N VAL A 22 -3.89 1.45 10.54
CA VAL A 22 -3.15 2.59 9.94
C VAL A 22 -1.63 2.47 10.19
N HIS A 23 -1.10 1.26 10.38
CA HIS A 23 0.34 1.06 10.61
C HIS A 23 0.98 -0.08 9.79
N ALA A 24 0.32 -0.54 8.72
CA ALA A 24 1.02 -1.36 7.74
C ALA A 24 2.00 -0.45 6.99
N GLY A 25 3.29 -0.79 7.02
CA GLY A 25 4.26 -0.15 6.15
C GLY A 25 3.96 -0.52 4.69
N CYS A 26 4.45 0.27 3.75
CA CYS A 26 4.47 -0.12 2.35
C CYS A 26 5.88 -0.03 1.79
N ALA A 27 6.09 -0.74 0.70
CA ALA A 27 7.30 -0.63 -0.09
C ALA A 27 7.33 0.73 -0.81
N ILE A 28 8.51 1.31 -0.89
CA ILE A 28 8.80 2.49 -1.69
C ILE A 28 9.13 1.99 -3.08
N CYS A 29 8.28 2.35 -4.04
CA CYS A 29 8.51 2.05 -5.44
C CYS A 29 9.85 2.65 -5.92
N PRO A 30 10.67 1.86 -6.62
CA PRO A 30 11.81 2.39 -7.36
C PRO A 30 11.41 3.62 -8.20
N PRO A 31 12.25 4.67 -8.27
CA PRO A 31 11.91 5.89 -9.01
C PRO A 31 11.81 5.64 -10.53
N ALA A 32 12.50 4.62 -11.03
CA ALA A 32 12.44 4.18 -12.41
C ALA A 32 12.78 2.69 -12.56
N VAL A 33 12.17 2.03 -13.55
CA VAL A 33 12.50 0.68 -14.01
C VAL A 33 12.44 0.65 -15.54
N ALA A 34 13.30 -0.12 -16.21
CA ALA A 34 13.37 -0.20 -17.68
C ALA A 34 13.31 1.16 -18.41
N ASN A 35 14.03 2.17 -17.91
CA ASN A 35 14.04 3.55 -18.45
C ASN A 35 12.67 4.25 -18.43
N LYS A 36 11.74 3.80 -17.58
CA LYS A 36 10.43 4.40 -17.35
C LYS A 36 10.35 4.91 -15.93
N SER A 37 9.92 6.16 -15.77
CA SER A 37 9.72 6.77 -14.46
C SER A 37 8.43 6.26 -13.80
N LEU A 38 8.43 6.20 -12.48
CA LEU A 38 7.22 5.90 -11.72
C LEU A 38 6.12 6.92 -12.05
N LEU A 39 4.97 6.44 -12.52
CA LEU A 39 3.80 7.27 -12.80
C LEU A 39 2.88 7.36 -11.60
N SER A 40 2.62 6.21 -10.97
CA SER A 40 1.74 6.12 -9.82
C SER A 40 2.05 4.87 -9.01
N HIS A 41 1.59 4.86 -7.77
CA HIS A 41 1.63 3.67 -6.93
C HIS A 41 0.41 3.66 -6.00
N CYS A 42 0.07 2.47 -5.53
CA CYS A 42 -0.94 2.27 -4.50
C CYS A 42 -0.67 0.98 -3.73
N THR A 43 -1.22 0.87 -2.53
CA THR A 43 -1.10 -0.27 -1.63
C THR A 43 -2.47 -0.91 -1.45
N ASN A 44 -2.56 -2.25 -1.50
CA ASN A 44 -3.80 -2.95 -1.23
C ASN A 44 -4.00 -3.19 0.28
N SER A 45 -5.14 -3.80 0.65
CA SER A 45 -5.46 -4.14 2.05
C SER A 45 -4.54 -5.21 2.66
N PHE A 46 -3.76 -5.91 1.85
CA PHE A 46 -2.81 -6.94 2.29
C PHE A 46 -1.41 -6.36 2.57
N GLY A 47 -1.16 -5.09 2.23
CA GLY A 47 0.15 -4.44 2.34
C GLY A 47 0.97 -4.49 1.05
N ASP A 48 0.46 -5.12 0.00
CA ASP A 48 1.16 -5.21 -1.28
C ASP A 48 1.15 -3.85 -1.98
N THR A 49 2.32 -3.43 -2.44
CA THR A 49 2.54 -2.17 -3.14
C THR A 49 2.65 -2.42 -4.64
N PHE A 50 1.77 -1.78 -5.40
CA PHE A 50 1.75 -1.77 -6.86
C PHE A 50 2.43 -0.49 -7.38
N CYS A 51 3.46 -0.65 -8.20
CA CYS A 51 4.24 0.45 -8.77
C CYS A 51 4.06 0.50 -10.29
N TYR A 52 3.33 1.48 -10.80
CA TYR A 52 3.03 1.65 -12.22
C TYR A 52 4.02 2.59 -12.88
N TYR A 53 4.63 2.15 -13.99
CA TYR A 53 5.69 2.91 -14.67
C TYR A 53 5.34 3.27 -16.12
N ASP A 54 4.24 2.75 -16.65
CA ASP A 54 3.75 3.11 -17.98
C ASP A 54 2.22 3.20 -18.01
N SER A 55 1.69 3.98 -18.96
CA SER A 55 0.26 4.03 -19.31
C SER A 55 -0.31 2.69 -19.78
N ASP A 56 0.55 1.78 -20.26
CA ASP A 56 0.17 0.41 -20.64
C ASP A 56 -0.27 -0.46 -19.45
N GLY A 57 -0.22 0.06 -18.22
CA GLY A 57 -0.61 -0.68 -17.01
C GLY A 57 0.45 -1.69 -16.57
N LYS A 58 1.69 -1.54 -17.02
CA LYS A 58 2.82 -2.36 -16.57
C LYS A 58 3.25 -1.92 -15.18
N TYR A 59 3.44 -2.89 -14.29
CA TYR A 59 3.79 -2.61 -12.90
C TYR A 59 4.72 -3.65 -12.29
N CYS A 60 5.41 -3.24 -11.23
CA CYS A 60 6.07 -4.14 -10.29
C CYS A 60 5.24 -4.20 -9.01
N SER A 61 5.09 -5.39 -8.42
CA SER A 61 4.43 -5.58 -7.13
C SER A 61 5.43 -6.01 -6.06
N TYR A 62 5.28 -5.48 -4.85
CA TYR A 62 6.13 -5.75 -3.70
C TYR A 62 5.30 -6.01 -2.45
N GLU A 63 5.78 -6.87 -1.57
CA GLU A 63 5.24 -7.06 -0.22
C GLU A 63 5.51 -5.83 0.66
N GLU A 64 4.89 -5.79 1.84
CA GLU A 64 5.10 -4.74 2.86
C GLU A 64 6.59 -4.58 3.24
N ASP A 65 7.34 -5.68 3.28
CA ASP A 65 8.77 -5.68 3.63
C ASP A 65 9.68 -5.29 2.44
N GLY A 66 9.10 -5.07 1.27
CA GLY A 66 9.77 -4.68 0.05
C GLY A 66 10.24 -5.84 -0.83
N GLU A 67 9.97 -7.10 -0.48
CA GLU A 67 10.28 -8.22 -1.38
C GLU A 67 9.37 -8.22 -2.60
N ARG A 68 9.95 -8.50 -3.77
CA ARG A 68 9.20 -8.48 -5.03
C ARG A 68 8.29 -9.69 -5.11
N LEU A 69 6.99 -9.45 -5.21
CA LEU A 69 5.99 -10.47 -5.51
C LEU A 69 6.07 -10.92 -6.96
N TYR A 70 5.85 -10.00 -7.90
CA TYR A 70 5.93 -10.27 -9.33
C TYR A 70 6.02 -9.00 -10.18
N ALA A 71 6.34 -9.19 -11.45
CA ALA A 71 6.35 -8.15 -12.48
C ALA A 71 5.22 -8.40 -13.48
N ASN A 72 4.40 -7.39 -13.78
CA ASN A 72 3.34 -7.48 -14.78
C ASN A 72 3.71 -6.68 -16.03
N GLY A 73 3.76 -7.34 -17.19
CA GLY A 73 4.08 -6.72 -18.48
C GLY A 73 5.55 -6.31 -18.65
N TYR A 74 6.39 -6.64 -17.67
CA TYR A 74 7.85 -6.50 -17.69
C TYR A 74 8.52 -7.86 -17.67
N ASP A 75 9.73 -7.94 -18.24
CA ASP A 75 10.60 -9.10 -18.06
C ASP A 75 10.97 -9.27 -16.59
N ASP A 76 11.20 -10.52 -16.19
CA ASP A 76 11.46 -10.91 -14.79
C ASP A 76 12.76 -10.30 -14.22
N SER A 77 13.61 -9.69 -15.04
CA SER A 77 14.82 -8.98 -14.60
C SER A 77 14.62 -7.46 -14.44
N THR A 78 13.49 -6.92 -14.89
CA THR A 78 13.25 -5.46 -14.94
C THR A 78 12.89 -4.89 -13.58
N CYS A 79 12.03 -5.60 -12.85
CA CYS A 79 11.63 -5.21 -11.50
C CYS A 79 12.70 -5.68 -10.50
N PRO A 80 13.31 -4.78 -9.71
CA PRO A 80 14.24 -5.14 -8.65
C PRO A 80 13.68 -6.23 -7.72
N GLN A 81 14.53 -7.14 -7.26
CA GLN A 81 14.10 -8.19 -6.30
C GLN A 81 13.66 -7.61 -4.95
N ARG A 82 14.22 -6.46 -4.56
CA ARG A 82 13.81 -5.75 -3.34
C ARG A 82 13.63 -4.26 -3.63
N ALA A 83 12.49 -3.75 -3.21
CA ALA A 83 12.23 -2.33 -3.02
C ALA A 83 12.67 -1.90 -1.62
N THR A 84 12.76 -0.59 -1.39
CA THR A 84 13.04 -0.07 -0.04
C THR A 84 11.74 -0.13 0.77
N SER A 85 11.69 -0.82 1.90
CA SER A 85 10.51 -0.80 2.80
C SER A 85 10.55 0.37 3.77
N ARG A 86 9.36 0.82 4.23
CA ARG A 86 9.07 1.91 5.19
C ARG A 86 8.60 3.25 4.60
N ALA A 87 7.64 3.24 3.69
CA ALA A 87 6.78 4.41 3.57
C ALA A 87 5.69 4.38 4.67
N HIS A 88 5.41 5.54 5.26
CA HIS A 88 4.34 5.75 6.23
C HIS A 88 3.07 6.35 5.59
N ASP A 89 3.19 6.87 4.36
CA ASP A 89 2.10 7.49 3.60
C ASP A 89 1.69 6.57 2.46
N CYS A 90 1.15 5.41 2.83
CA CYS A 90 0.74 4.37 1.90
C CYS A 90 -0.63 4.71 1.33
N ARG A 91 -0.66 5.18 0.09
CA ARG A 91 -1.90 5.46 -0.62
C ARG A 91 -2.62 4.16 -0.98
N ALA A 92 -3.89 4.03 -0.60
CA ALA A 92 -4.72 2.90 -0.99
C ALA A 92 -5.02 2.88 -2.50
N CYS A 93 -5.11 1.68 -3.08
CA CYS A 93 -5.83 1.44 -4.32
C CYS A 93 -7.34 1.54 -4.05
#